data_AF-A0A2G0WF33-F1
#
_entry.id   AF-A0A2G0WF33-F1
#
_cell.length_a   1.000
_cell.length_b   1.000
_cell.length_c   1.000
_cell.angle_alpha   90.00
_cell.angle_beta   90.00
_cell.angle_gamma   90.00
#
_symmetry.space_group_name_H-M   'P 1'
#
loop_
_entity.id
_entity.type
_entity.pdbx_description
1 polymer ?
#
loop_
_entity_poly.entity_id
_entity_poly.type
_entity_poly.pdbx_seq_one_letter_code
_entity_poly.pdbx_strand_id
1 'polypeptide(L)'
;MTSSVDQKLSRLLVLSQIFSILAIPVVLALIGFWVQRSLQEQQIKRDYVSLAVSLLLPKKEGEKETSPELRSWATELLNDSSPVKLSKKQSESLRRNGLSLQPGDIIFFSKNPAVYLGERQIIRSTHDGGVEVKTLEDPPVHDLEK
;
A
#
# COMPACT_ATOMS: atom_id res chain seq x y z
N MET A 1 26.31 60.42 34.96
CA MET A 1 26.02 59.84 33.63
C MET A 1 26.18 58.31 33.58
N THR A 2 26.26 57.60 34.71
CA THR A 2 26.49 56.13 34.76
C THR A 2 25.19 55.30 34.83
N SER A 3 24.14 55.85 35.44
CA SER A 3 22.88 55.13 35.71
C SER A 3 22.18 54.53 34.47
N SER A 4 22.23 55.18 33.31
CA SER A 4 21.59 54.67 32.09
C SER A 4 22.36 53.52 31.45
N VAL A 5 23.67 53.46 31.65
CA VAL A 5 24.55 52.39 31.15
C VAL A 5 24.38 51.16 32.04
N ASP A 6 24.40 51.35 33.36
CA ASP A 6 24.17 50.28 34.34
C ASP A 6 22.79 49.63 34.13
N GLN A 7 21.75 50.44 33.90
CA GLN A 7 20.40 49.93 33.63
C GLN A 7 20.33 49.10 32.33
N LYS A 8 21.07 49.48 31.29
CA LYS A 8 21.15 48.72 30.03
C LYS A 8 21.91 47.42 30.21
N LEU A 9 23.01 47.43 30.96
CA LEU A 9 23.80 46.24 31.29
C LEU A 9 22.97 45.22 32.08
N SER A 10 22.24 45.66 33.12
CA SER A 10 21.36 44.78 33.90
C SER A 10 20.24 44.18 33.05
N ARG A 11 19.62 44.95 32.16
CA ARG A 11 18.59 44.44 31.24
C ARG A 11 19.16 43.41 30.27
N LEU A 12 20.38 43.62 29.76
CA LEU A 12 21.07 42.67 28.88
C LEU A 12 21.39 41.36 29.63
N LEU A 13 21.80 41.48 30.89
CA LEU A 13 22.12 40.35 31.75
C LEU A 13 20.85 39.52 32.05
N VAL A 14 19.73 40.17 32.39
CA VAL A 14 18.44 39.49 32.61
C VAL A 14 17.92 38.83 31.32
N LEU A 15 18.04 39.49 30.16
CA LEU A 15 17.69 38.87 28.87
C LEU A 15 18.50 37.60 28.62
N SER A 16 19.81 37.62 28.91
CA SER A 16 20.68 36.45 28.72
C SER A 16 20.29 35.28 29.62
N GLN A 17 19.86 35.57 30.86
CA GLN A 17 19.44 34.56 31.82
C GLN A 17 18.11 33.91 31.45
N ILE A 18 17.12 34.70 31.00
CA ILE A 18 15.86 34.19 30.46
C ILE A 18 16.11 33.34 29.21
N PHE A 19 17.00 33.81 28.33
CA PHE A 19 17.36 33.08 27.12
C PHE A 19 17.98 31.72 27.44
N SER A 20 18.84 31.62 28.46
CA SER A 20 19.45 30.36 28.88
C SER A 20 18.43 29.35 29.43
N ILE A 21 17.48 29.81 30.26
CA ILE A 21 16.43 28.97 30.83
C ILE A 21 15.48 28.45 29.74
N LEU A 22 15.21 29.27 28.73
CA LEU A 22 14.34 28.90 27.61
C LEU A 22 15.07 28.12 26.51
N ALA A 23 16.39 28.25 26.40
CA ALA A 23 17.19 27.61 25.36
C ALA A 23 17.09 26.08 25.44
N ILE A 24 17.15 25.50 26.64
CA ILE A 24 17.11 24.04 26.81
C ILE A 24 15.78 23.43 26.30
N PRO A 25 14.59 23.90 26.75
CA PRO A 25 13.32 23.43 26.20
C PRO A 25 13.20 23.63 24.69
N VAL A 26 13.66 24.76 24.16
CA VAL A 26 13.57 25.07 22.72
C VAL A 26 14.43 24.11 21.90
N VAL A 27 15.67 23.84 22.33
CA VAL A 27 16.56 22.90 21.63
C VAL A 27 15.98 21.48 21.65
N LEU A 28 15.49 21.02 22.80
CA LEU A 28 14.84 19.71 22.91
C LEU A 28 13.60 19.61 22.02
N ALA A 29 12.79 20.67 21.95
CA ALA A 29 11.62 20.71 21.08
C ALA A 29 12.00 20.62 19.59
N LEU A 30 13.04 21.32 19.16
CA LEU A 30 13.51 21.28 17.76
C LEU A 30 14.07 19.91 17.37
N ILE A 31 14.91 19.32 18.24
CA ILE A 31 15.47 17.98 18.01
C ILE A 31 14.34 16.93 18.03
N GLY A 32 13.45 17.01 19.01
CA GLY A 32 12.30 16.13 19.14
C GLY A 32 11.40 16.20 17.91
N PHE A 33 11.08 17.40 17.43
CA PHE A 33 10.29 17.60 16.22
C PHE A 33 10.93 16.95 14.99
N TRP A 34 12.25 17.09 14.82
CA TRP A 34 12.96 16.51 13.69
C TRP A 34 12.96 14.97 13.72
N VAL A 35 13.30 14.37 14.86
CA VAL A 35 13.32 12.91 15.02
C VAL A 35 11.92 12.32 14.89
N GLN A 36 10.93 12.92 15.55
CA GLN A 36 9.55 12.45 15.54
C GLN A 36 8.96 12.48 14.13
N ARG A 37 9.27 13.52 13.33
CA ARG A 37 8.83 13.58 11.94
C ARG A 37 9.37 12.42 11.11
N SER A 38 10.66 12.11 11.24
CA SER A 38 11.27 10.98 10.51
C SER A 38 10.64 9.64 10.88
N LEU A 39 10.34 9.42 12.16
CA LEU A 39 9.73 8.18 12.63
C LEU A 39 8.26 8.04 12.20
N GLN A 40 7.49 9.13 12.28
CA GLN A 40 6.09 9.15 11.83
C GLN A 40 5.97 8.84 10.34
N GLU A 41 6.83 9.42 9.49
CA GLU A 41 6.80 9.16 8.05
C GLU A 41 7.02 7.69 7.70
N GLN A 42 7.92 6.99 8.42
CA GLN A 42 8.13 5.55 8.21
C GLN A 42 6.95 4.70 8.69
N GLN A 43 6.38 5.06 9.84
CA GLN A 43 5.22 4.37 10.38
C GLN A 43 4.02 4.48 9.43
N ILE A 44 3.74 5.68 8.91
CA ILE A 44 2.66 5.93 7.96
C ILE A 44 2.82 5.07 6.69
N LYS A 45 4.04 5.01 6.12
CA LYS A 45 4.31 4.18 4.94
C LYS A 45 4.06 2.70 5.20
N ARG A 46 4.51 2.18 6.35
CA ARG A 46 4.28 0.78 6.73
C ARG A 46 2.78 0.48 6.89
N ASP A 47 2.04 1.38 7.52
CA ASP A 47 0.62 1.21 7.78
C ASP A 47 -0.18 1.24 6.45
N TYR A 48 0.20 2.08 5.49
CA TYR A 48 -0.37 2.07 4.14
C TYR A 48 -0.03 0.82 3.33
N VAL A 49 1.21 0.31 3.41
CA VAL A 49 1.58 -0.98 2.80
C VAL A 49 0.72 -2.11 3.37
N SER A 50 0.55 -2.15 4.69
CA SER A 50 -0.30 -3.15 5.36
C SER A 50 -1.75 -3.08 4.90
N LEU A 51 -2.32 -1.88 4.83
CA LEU A 51 -3.68 -1.65 4.34
C LEU A 51 -3.84 -2.12 2.90
N ALA A 52 -2.93 -1.71 2.00
CA ALA A 52 -2.96 -2.13 0.62
C ALA A 52 -2.88 -3.66 0.47
N VAL A 53 -1.97 -4.32 1.20
CA VAL A 53 -1.86 -5.78 1.19
C VAL A 53 -3.16 -6.44 1.66
N SER A 54 -3.80 -5.93 2.73
CA SER A 54 -5.07 -6.49 3.24
C SER A 54 -6.27 -6.36 2.26
N LEU A 55 -6.20 -5.40 1.34
CA LEU A 55 -7.19 -5.21 0.27
C LEU A 55 -6.86 -6.04 -0.97
N LEU A 56 -5.57 -6.27 -1.25
CA LEU A 56 -5.11 -7.06 -2.39
C LEU A 56 -5.16 -8.56 -2.14
N LEU A 57 -5.04 -8.99 -0.88
CA LEU A 57 -5.12 -10.41 -0.52
C LEU A 57 -6.51 -10.99 -0.81
N PRO A 58 -6.59 -12.25 -1.29
CA PRO A 58 -7.85 -12.95 -1.49
C PRO A 58 -8.66 -12.98 -0.19
N LYS A 59 -9.96 -12.73 -0.29
CA LYS A 59 -10.85 -12.78 0.86
C LYS A 59 -11.20 -14.24 1.19
N LYS A 60 -11.51 -14.50 2.45
CA LYS A 60 -11.92 -15.83 2.89
C LYS A 60 -13.34 -16.11 2.38
N GLU A 61 -13.70 -17.38 2.23
CA GLU A 61 -15.04 -17.80 1.80
C GLU A 61 -16.12 -17.10 2.65
N GLY A 62 -17.05 -16.40 1.99
CA GLY A 62 -18.15 -15.66 2.62
C GLY A 62 -17.88 -14.18 2.91
N GLU A 63 -16.67 -13.68 2.69
CA GLU A 63 -16.33 -12.26 2.80
C GLU A 63 -16.43 -11.57 1.43
N LYS A 64 -16.93 -10.33 1.39
CA LYS A 64 -17.12 -9.59 0.13
C LYS A 64 -15.76 -9.33 -0.52
N GLU A 65 -15.60 -9.74 -1.78
CA GLU A 65 -14.43 -9.43 -2.58
C GLU A 65 -14.17 -7.92 -2.64
N THR A 66 -12.90 -7.54 -2.64
CA THR A 66 -12.49 -6.14 -2.80
C THR A 66 -12.94 -5.65 -4.18
N SER A 67 -13.66 -4.53 -4.23
CA SER A 67 -14.11 -3.95 -5.50
C SER A 67 -12.92 -3.64 -6.42
N PRO A 68 -13.10 -3.67 -7.76
CA PRO A 68 -12.02 -3.37 -8.71
C PRO A 68 -11.37 -1.99 -8.46
N GLU A 69 -12.15 -1.00 -8.08
CA GLU A 69 -11.70 0.36 -7.76
C GLU A 69 -10.79 0.38 -6.52
N LEU A 70 -11.22 -0.27 -5.44
CA LEU A 70 -10.43 -0.37 -4.20
C LEU A 70 -9.14 -1.15 -4.43
N ARG A 71 -9.15 -2.12 -5.33
CA ARG A 71 -7.95 -2.88 -5.73
C ARG A 71 -6.97 -2.04 -6.54
N SER A 72 -7.47 -1.19 -7.44
CA SER A 72 -6.63 -0.23 -8.17
C SER A 72 -5.98 0.77 -7.22
N TRP A 73 -6.77 1.34 -6.31
CA TRP A 73 -6.27 2.24 -5.26
C TRP A 73 -5.23 1.55 -4.37
N ALA A 74 -5.50 0.33 -3.91
CA ALA A 74 -4.56 -0.44 -3.10
C ALA A 74 -3.25 -0.72 -3.85
N THR A 75 -3.31 -1.00 -5.15
CA THR A 75 -2.12 -1.21 -5.97
C THR A 75 -1.28 0.07 -6.09
N GLU A 76 -1.91 1.22 -6.28
CA GLU A 76 -1.24 2.52 -6.34
C GLU A 76 -0.63 2.89 -4.99
N LEU A 77 -1.41 2.74 -3.92
CA LEU A 77 -0.96 3.00 -2.55
C LEU A 77 0.24 2.13 -2.16
N LEU A 78 0.22 0.84 -2.51
CA LEU A 78 1.33 -0.08 -2.30
C LEU A 78 2.57 0.38 -3.08
N ASN A 79 2.41 0.75 -4.34
CA ASN A 79 3.52 1.21 -5.18
C ASN A 79 4.14 2.50 -4.64
N ASP A 80 3.34 3.45 -4.18
CA ASP A 80 3.82 4.76 -3.69
C ASP A 80 4.47 4.63 -2.32
N SER A 81 3.87 3.85 -1.42
CA SER A 81 4.34 3.68 -0.04
C SER A 81 5.51 2.70 0.09
N SER A 82 5.67 1.78 -0.85
CA SER A 82 6.77 0.80 -0.86
C SER A 82 8.11 1.44 -1.26
N PRO A 83 9.22 1.09 -0.56
CA PRO A 83 10.58 1.42 -1.01
C PRO A 83 10.95 0.77 -2.35
N VAL A 84 10.38 -0.41 -2.64
CA VAL A 84 10.60 -1.17 -3.88
C VAL A 84 9.38 -1.00 -4.77
N LYS A 85 9.56 -0.34 -5.92
CA LYS A 85 8.48 -0.06 -6.87
C LYS A 85 8.08 -1.32 -7.64
N LEU A 86 6.79 -1.43 -7.90
CA LEU A 86 6.24 -2.51 -8.71
C LEU A 86 6.55 -2.25 -10.18
N SER A 87 6.90 -3.30 -10.91
CA SER A 87 6.93 -3.24 -12.37
C SER A 87 5.51 -3.10 -12.93
N LYS A 88 5.39 -2.56 -14.15
CA LYS A 88 4.08 -2.40 -14.83
C LYS A 88 3.28 -3.71 -14.86
N LYS A 89 3.95 -4.84 -15.15
CA LYS A 89 3.33 -6.16 -15.16
C LYS A 89 2.79 -6.55 -13.78
N GLN A 90 3.54 -6.32 -12.70
CA GLN A 90 3.10 -6.64 -11.33
C GLN A 90 1.92 -5.77 -10.89
N SER A 91 1.94 -4.46 -11.18
CA SER A 91 0.82 -3.57 -10.88
C SER A 91 -0.45 -4.01 -11.63
N GLU A 92 -0.33 -4.36 -12.89
CA GLU A 92 -1.45 -4.87 -13.66
C GLU A 92 -1.97 -6.22 -13.14
N SER A 93 -1.09 -7.16 -12.79
CA SER A 93 -1.48 -8.41 -12.16
C SER A 93 -2.28 -8.17 -10.89
N LEU A 94 -1.80 -7.32 -10.00
CA LEU A 94 -2.46 -7.04 -8.72
C LEU A 94 -3.83 -6.36 -8.91
N ARG A 95 -3.95 -5.44 -9.86
CA ARG A 95 -5.25 -4.86 -10.27
C ARG A 95 -6.23 -5.93 -10.75
N ARG A 96 -5.73 -6.93 -11.48
CA ARG A 96 -6.48 -8.06 -12.04
C ARG A 96 -6.59 -9.27 -11.09
N ASN A 97 -6.39 -9.10 -9.78
CA ASN A 97 -6.47 -10.18 -8.77
C ASN A 97 -5.31 -11.20 -8.79
N GLY A 98 -4.10 -10.75 -9.08
CA GLY A 98 -2.87 -11.55 -8.98
C GLY A 98 -2.66 -12.58 -10.09
N LEU A 99 -3.65 -12.84 -10.95
CA LEU A 99 -3.55 -13.79 -12.05
C LEU A 99 -3.18 -13.07 -13.36
N SER A 100 -1.89 -12.85 -13.58
CA SER A 100 -1.39 -12.65 -14.95
C SER A 100 -0.97 -13.98 -15.51
N LEU A 101 -1.97 -14.77 -15.93
CA LEU A 101 -1.74 -16.03 -16.63
C LEU A 101 -0.92 -15.76 -17.90
N GLN A 102 0.15 -16.53 -18.09
CA GLN A 102 0.96 -16.54 -19.30
C GLN A 102 0.61 -17.76 -20.15
N PRO A 103 0.61 -17.65 -21.49
CA PRO A 103 0.41 -18.80 -22.36
C PRO A 103 1.37 -19.95 -21.98
N GLY A 104 0.81 -21.13 -21.71
CA GLY A 104 1.52 -22.30 -21.18
C GLY A 104 1.31 -22.57 -19.69
N ASP A 105 0.73 -21.62 -18.93
CA ASP A 105 0.43 -21.83 -17.51
C ASP A 105 -0.61 -22.94 -17.33
N ILE A 106 -0.39 -23.82 -16.36
CA ILE A 106 -1.33 -24.88 -15.99
C ILE A 106 -2.25 -24.36 -14.88
N ILE A 107 -3.55 -24.38 -15.14
CA ILE A 107 -4.61 -23.97 -14.21
C ILE A 107 -5.29 -25.23 -13.67
N PHE A 108 -5.39 -25.34 -12.35
CA PHE A 108 -6.08 -26.45 -11.70
C PHE A 108 -7.50 -26.03 -11.30
N PHE A 109 -8.50 -26.48 -12.06
CA PHE A 109 -9.88 -26.49 -11.59
C PHE A 109 -10.09 -27.74 -10.73
N SER A 110 -11.03 -27.70 -9.77
CA SER A 110 -11.21 -28.73 -8.73
C SER A 110 -11.28 -30.19 -9.22
N LYS A 111 -11.57 -30.42 -10.52
CA LYS A 111 -11.64 -31.75 -11.12
C LYS A 111 -10.85 -31.93 -12.42
N ASN A 112 -10.44 -30.86 -13.10
CA ASN A 112 -9.81 -30.94 -14.42
C ASN A 112 -8.71 -29.88 -14.55
N PRO A 113 -7.44 -30.25 -14.77
CA PRO A 113 -6.40 -29.30 -15.13
C PRO A 113 -6.65 -28.77 -16.55
N ALA A 114 -6.20 -27.54 -16.80
CA ALA A 114 -6.27 -26.90 -18.10
C ALA A 114 -4.97 -26.14 -18.40
N VAL A 115 -4.66 -25.94 -19.68
CA VAL A 115 -3.51 -25.14 -20.12
C VAL A 115 -4.02 -23.80 -20.62
N TYR A 116 -3.49 -22.70 -20.09
CA TYR A 116 -3.82 -21.36 -20.55
C TYR A 116 -3.13 -21.04 -21.87
N LEU A 117 -3.86 -20.48 -22.83
CA LEU A 117 -3.35 -20.16 -24.17
C LEU A 117 -3.06 -18.67 -24.38
N GLY A 118 -3.41 -17.80 -23.43
CA GLY A 118 -3.50 -16.36 -23.68
C GLY A 118 -4.91 -15.94 -24.08
N GLU A 119 -5.16 -14.63 -24.17
CA GLU A 119 -6.44 -14.07 -24.61
C GLU A 119 -7.67 -14.65 -23.87
N ARG A 120 -7.53 -14.96 -22.57
CA ARG A 120 -8.57 -15.60 -21.75
C ARG A 120 -9.00 -16.99 -22.26
N GLN A 121 -8.19 -17.70 -23.03
CA GLN A 121 -8.52 -19.03 -23.54
C GLN A 121 -7.77 -20.13 -22.78
N ILE A 122 -8.42 -21.27 -22.59
CA ILE A 122 -7.85 -22.47 -21.99
C ILE A 122 -8.11 -23.70 -22.86
N ILE A 123 -7.16 -24.63 -22.86
CA ILE A 123 -7.35 -26.00 -23.36
C ILE A 123 -7.68 -26.89 -22.18
N ARG A 124 -8.76 -27.67 -22.28
CA ARG A 124 -9.06 -28.71 -21.28
C ARG A 124 -9.55 -30.00 -21.95
N SER A 125 -9.41 -31.10 -21.20
CA SER A 125 -9.99 -32.39 -21.57
C SER A 125 -11.49 -32.40 -21.26
N THR A 126 -12.28 -32.95 -22.17
CA THR A 126 -13.72 -33.14 -22.00
C THR A 126 -14.02 -34.53 -21.40
N HIS A 127 -15.22 -34.73 -20.84
CA HIS A 127 -15.57 -36.00 -20.19
C HIS A 127 -15.65 -37.21 -21.14
N ASP A 128 -15.82 -36.95 -22.43
CA ASP A 128 -15.79 -37.92 -23.53
C ASP A 128 -14.37 -38.20 -24.07
N GLY A 129 -13.33 -37.66 -23.43
CA GLY A 129 -11.93 -37.89 -23.82
C GLY A 129 -11.44 -37.01 -24.98
N GLY A 130 -12.23 -36.02 -25.37
CA GLY A 130 -11.84 -35.00 -26.35
C GLY A 130 -11.04 -33.85 -25.72
N VAL A 131 -10.68 -32.88 -26.56
CA VAL A 131 -9.99 -31.65 -26.16
C VAL A 131 -10.80 -30.47 -26.69
N GLU A 132 -11.12 -29.51 -25.82
CA GLU A 132 -11.81 -28.28 -26.21
C GLU A 132 -11.03 -27.04 -25.79
N VAL A 133 -11.15 -25.98 -26.61
CA VAL A 133 -10.72 -24.63 -26.26
C VAL A 133 -11.93 -23.88 -25.71
N LYS A 134 -11.80 -23.36 -24.49
CA LYS A 134 -12.87 -22.60 -23.83
C LYS A 134 -12.37 -21.24 -23.36
N THR A 135 -13.23 -20.24 -23.44
CA THR A 135 -12.98 -18.91 -22.84
C THR A 135 -13.19 -18.98 -21.32
N LEU A 136 -12.26 -18.41 -20.56
CA LEU A 136 -12.37 -18.12 -19.13
C LEU A 136 -13.42 -17.01 -18.93
N GLU A 137 -14.69 -17.40 -18.94
CA GLU A 137 -15.79 -16.57 -18.46
C GLU A 137 -15.60 -16.27 -16.96
N ASP A 138 -15.86 -15.03 -16.55
CA ASP A 138 -16.01 -14.70 -15.12
C ASP A 138 -17.16 -15.54 -14.54
N PRO A 139 -17.11 -15.93 -13.24
CA PRO A 139 -18.20 -16.66 -12.62
C PRO A 139 -19.51 -15.90 -12.86
N PRO A 140 -20.62 -16.61 -13.11
CA PRO A 140 -21.91 -15.96 -13.32
C PRO A 140 -22.17 -15.04 -12.14
N VAL A 141 -22.43 -13.76 -12.43
CA VAL A 141 -22.95 -12.81 -11.46
C VAL A 141 -24.22 -13.45 -10.93
N HIS A 142 -24.14 -14.05 -9.75
CA HIS A 142 -25.29 -14.70 -9.15
C HIS A 142 -26.35 -13.63 -8.96
N ASP A 143 -27.50 -13.91 -9.56
CA ASP A 143 -28.69 -13.08 -9.60
C ASP A 143 -28.95 -12.41 -8.25
N LEU A 144 -28.85 -11.07 -8.24
CA LEU A 144 -29.50 -10.24 -7.24
C LEU A 144 -31.01 -10.19 -7.53
N GLU A 145 -31.68 -11.34 -7.45
CA GLU A 145 -33.13 -11.43 -7.38
C GLU A 145 -33.54 -12.57 -6.45
N LYS A 146 -33.68 -12.24 -5.15
CA LYS A 146 -34.94 -12.40 -4.40
C LYS A 146 -34.84 -11.81 -3.00
#